data_AF-A0A9W9FLW6-F1
#
_entry.id   AF-A0A9W9FLW6-F1
#
_cell.length_a   1.000
_cell.length_b   1.000
_cell.length_c   1.000
_cell.angle_alpha   90.00
_cell.angle_beta   90.00
_cell.angle_gamma   90.00
#
_symmetry.space_group_name_H-M   'P 1'
#
loop_
_entity.id
_entity.type
_entity.pdbx_description
1 polymer ?
#
loop_
_entity_poly.entity_id
_entity_poly.type
_entity_poly.pdbx_seq_one_letter_code
_entity_poly.pdbx_strand_id
1 'polypeptide(L)'
;MPSIASWNGSLTSANNDWRVLTVRTRYNQAEDLPPYEATVHLFSIELPLLTDTRDCFLYLIWRRRAVMALQALDLDHLIYAGLPRPGRDDPNVHHWLRLSRLVGFWLIQHIEEQLFLEIQESAPCRMVLADEVFQEIEARFGTTSEEIDELISRLESEEDS
;
A
#
# COMPACT_ATOMS: atom_id res chain seq x y z
N MET A 1 43.75 -30.92 53.65
CA MET A 1 43.51 -29.62 54.31
C MET A 1 42.67 -28.77 53.37
N PRO A 2 41.42 -28.43 53.71
CA PRO A 2 40.57 -27.58 52.89
C PRO A 2 40.79 -26.10 53.27
N SER A 3 40.97 -25.24 52.27
CA SER A 3 41.06 -23.79 52.45
C SER A 3 39.67 -23.16 52.34
N ILE A 4 39.31 -22.36 53.35
CA ILE A 4 38.05 -21.62 53.48
C ILE A 4 38.27 -20.18 52.99
N ALA A 5 37.34 -19.75 52.13
CA ALA A 5 36.87 -18.39 51.83
C ALA A 5 37.84 -17.26 51.46
N SER A 6 37.62 -16.67 50.29
CA SER A 6 37.23 -15.25 50.24
C SER A 6 36.19 -15.03 49.14
N TRP A 7 34.99 -14.64 49.57
CA TRP A 7 34.01 -13.98 48.72
C TRP A 7 34.50 -12.55 48.51
N ASN A 8 34.76 -12.16 47.27
CA ASN A 8 34.72 -10.76 46.85
C ASN A 8 33.56 -10.66 45.85
N GLY A 9 32.44 -10.12 46.33
CA GLY A 9 31.38 -9.70 45.44
C GLY A 9 31.88 -8.57 44.54
N SER A 10 31.70 -8.73 43.23
CA SER A 10 31.53 -7.60 42.32
C SER A 10 30.26 -7.86 41.51
N LEU A 11 29.18 -7.26 41.98
CA LEU A 11 27.93 -7.05 41.27
C LEU A 11 28.19 -6.05 40.13
N THR A 12 28.48 -6.56 38.94
CA THR A 12 28.35 -5.87 37.63
C THR A 12 28.59 -6.96 36.60
N SER A 13 27.84 -7.16 35.52
CA SER A 13 26.73 -6.44 34.93
C SER A 13 26.16 -7.44 33.92
N ALA A 14 24.84 -7.52 33.85
CA ALA A 14 24.02 -8.23 32.88
C ALA A 14 24.77 -8.86 31.69
N ASN A 15 24.94 -10.18 31.72
CA ASN A 15 25.13 -10.96 30.50
C ASN A 15 23.76 -11.07 29.82
N ASN A 16 23.29 -9.94 29.29
CA ASN A 16 22.16 -9.89 28.36
C ASN A 16 22.63 -10.55 27.08
N ASP A 17 22.36 -11.84 26.95
CA ASP A 17 22.45 -12.53 25.66
C ASP A 17 21.21 -12.13 24.84
N TRP A 18 21.21 -10.89 24.34
CA TRP A 18 20.17 -10.32 23.48
C TRP A 18 20.19 -10.91 22.05
N ARG A 19 20.99 -11.95 21.80
CA ARG A 19 21.23 -12.52 20.47
C ARG A 19 20.18 -13.52 19.99
N VAL A 20 19.03 -13.62 20.64
CA VAL A 20 17.88 -14.40 20.13
C VAL A 20 16.60 -13.58 20.11
N LEU A 21 16.66 -12.39 19.51
CA LEU A 21 15.47 -11.72 18.97
C LEU A 21 15.81 -11.14 17.60
N THR A 22 15.99 -12.02 16.62
CA THR A 22 15.86 -11.66 15.20
C THR A 22 14.39 -11.45 14.84
N VAL A 23 13.65 -10.66 15.63
CA VAL A 23 12.37 -10.11 15.19
C VAL A 23 12.68 -8.85 14.41
N ARG A 24 13.22 -9.05 13.20
CA ARG A 24 13.01 -8.09 12.11
C ARG A 24 11.70 -8.50 11.44
N THR A 25 10.56 -8.30 12.10
CA THR A 25 9.31 -8.09 11.36
C THR A 25 9.50 -6.78 10.62
N ARG A 26 9.98 -6.90 9.38
CA ARG A 26 10.06 -5.77 8.47
C ARG A 26 8.63 -5.55 8.00
N TYR A 27 7.99 -4.55 8.61
CA TYR A 27 6.68 -4.05 8.20
C TYR A 27 6.68 -3.88 6.67
N ASN A 28 5.92 -4.74 5.98
CA ASN A 28 5.91 -4.88 4.53
C ASN A 28 4.48 -5.17 4.05
N GLN A 29 4.26 -5.09 2.74
CA GLN A 29 2.92 -5.25 2.16
C GLN A 29 2.28 -6.64 2.34
N ALA A 30 2.99 -7.63 2.87
CA ALA A 30 2.45 -8.97 3.17
C ALA A 30 2.11 -9.17 4.66
N GLU A 31 2.22 -8.12 5.46
CA GLU A 31 1.70 -8.11 6.82
C GLU A 31 0.18 -7.89 6.82
N ASP A 32 -0.50 -8.52 7.78
CA ASP A 32 -1.95 -8.38 8.00
C ASP A 32 -2.85 -8.70 6.78
N LEU A 33 -2.37 -9.52 5.84
CA LEU A 33 -3.21 -10.02 4.76
C LEU A 33 -4.42 -10.79 5.32
N PRO A 34 -5.61 -10.68 4.70
CA PRO A 34 -6.74 -11.52 5.08
C PRO A 34 -6.39 -13.00 4.92
N PRO A 35 -7.02 -13.92 5.68
CA PRO A 35 -6.76 -15.35 5.60
C PRO A 35 -6.80 -15.86 4.15
N TYR A 36 -5.99 -16.85 3.81
CA TYR A 36 -5.89 -17.36 2.44
C TYR A 36 -7.24 -17.88 1.90
N GLU A 37 -8.08 -18.42 2.79
CA GLU A 37 -9.42 -18.92 2.49
C GLU A 37 -10.50 -17.82 2.44
N ALA A 38 -10.18 -16.59 2.86
CA ALA A 38 -11.14 -15.48 2.84
C ALA A 38 -11.56 -15.17 1.40
N THR A 39 -12.87 -15.03 1.18
CA THR A 39 -13.39 -14.59 -0.11
C THR A 39 -13.35 -13.07 -0.17
N VAL A 40 -12.48 -12.54 -1.00
CA VAL A 40 -12.39 -11.09 -1.25
C VAL A 40 -13.34 -10.72 -2.38
N HIS A 41 -14.45 -10.08 -2.06
CA HIS A 41 -15.48 -9.64 -3.01
C HIS A 41 -15.13 -8.28 -3.65
N LEU A 42 -13.90 -8.15 -4.16
CA LEU A 42 -13.41 -6.88 -4.68
C LEU A 42 -14.18 -6.42 -5.93
N PHE A 43 -14.47 -7.36 -6.85
CA PHE A 43 -15.17 -7.06 -8.11
C PHE A 43 -16.66 -6.72 -7.96
N SER A 44 -17.26 -6.84 -6.77
CA SER A 44 -18.61 -6.32 -6.52
C SER A 44 -18.61 -4.85 -6.09
N ILE A 45 -17.43 -4.24 -5.91
CA ILE A 45 -17.29 -2.84 -5.54
C ILE A 45 -17.03 -2.04 -6.82
N GLU A 46 -17.98 -1.17 -7.15
CA GLU A 46 -17.88 -0.26 -8.29
C GLU A 46 -17.17 1.03 -7.89
N LEU A 47 -16.14 1.40 -8.65
CA LEU A 47 -15.56 2.74 -8.64
C LEU A 47 -16.16 3.57 -9.79
N PRO A 48 -16.16 4.90 -9.71
CA PRO A 48 -16.39 5.72 -10.89
C PRO A 48 -15.38 5.35 -11.99
N LEU A 49 -15.77 5.40 -13.25
CA LEU A 49 -14.84 5.15 -14.35
C LEU A 49 -13.94 6.38 -14.55
N LEU A 50 -12.62 6.21 -14.48
CA LEU A 50 -11.67 7.27 -14.83
C LEU A 50 -11.55 7.39 -16.34
N THR A 51 -11.93 8.55 -16.90
CA THR A 51 -11.97 8.76 -18.35
C THR A 51 -10.88 9.70 -18.86
N ASP A 52 -10.50 10.70 -18.06
CA ASP A 52 -9.61 11.78 -18.50
C ASP A 52 -8.67 12.22 -17.37
N THR A 53 -7.37 12.33 -17.66
CA THR A 53 -6.35 12.83 -16.72
C THR A 53 -6.57 14.27 -16.27
N ARG A 54 -7.35 15.05 -17.04
CA ARG A 54 -7.67 16.45 -16.74
C ARG A 54 -8.78 16.60 -15.70
N ASP A 55 -9.52 15.53 -15.40
CA ASP A 55 -10.60 15.57 -14.40
C ASP A 55 -10.04 15.23 -13.01
N CYS A 56 -9.32 16.18 -12.41
CA CYS A 56 -8.73 16.02 -11.09
C CYS A 56 -9.79 15.76 -10.00
N PHE A 57 -11.01 16.29 -10.15
CA PHE A 57 -12.08 16.06 -9.19
C PHE A 57 -12.59 14.62 -9.23
N LEU A 58 -12.85 14.08 -10.43
CA LEU A 58 -13.22 12.69 -10.62
C LEU A 58 -12.14 11.75 -10.08
N TYR A 59 -10.87 12.09 -10.32
CA TYR A 59 -9.74 11.35 -9.76
C TYR A 59 -9.72 11.36 -8.23
N LEU A 60 -9.92 12.51 -7.57
CA LEU A 60 -9.95 12.55 -6.10
C LEU A 60 -11.09 11.70 -5.52
N ILE A 61 -12.27 11.71 -6.16
CA ILE A 61 -13.39 10.85 -5.78
C ILE A 61 -13.02 9.38 -5.99
N TRP A 62 -12.50 9.04 -7.17
CA TRP A 62 -12.07 7.68 -7.50
C TRP A 62 -11.05 7.16 -6.49
N ARG A 63 -9.99 7.93 -6.24
CA ARG A 63 -8.90 7.61 -5.32
C ARG A 63 -9.43 7.35 -3.93
N ARG A 64 -10.28 8.25 -3.42
CA ARG A 64 -10.89 8.10 -2.09
C ARG A 64 -11.73 6.83 -2.00
N ARG A 65 -12.57 6.54 -3.00
CA ARG A 65 -13.39 5.33 -3.03
C ARG A 65 -12.55 4.06 -3.15
N ALA A 66 -11.49 4.08 -3.95
CA ALA A 66 -10.58 2.96 -4.10
C ALA A 66 -9.90 2.63 -2.76
N VAL A 67 -9.35 3.64 -2.07
CA VAL A 67 -8.72 3.47 -0.76
C VAL A 67 -9.72 2.94 0.26
N MET A 68 -10.92 3.54 0.37
CA MET A 68 -11.94 3.09 1.31
C MET A 68 -12.40 1.65 1.06
N ALA A 69 -12.54 1.25 -0.22
CA ALA A 69 -12.90 -0.11 -0.59
C ALA A 69 -11.83 -1.12 -0.16
N LEU A 70 -10.55 -0.79 -0.37
CA LEU A 70 -9.45 -1.65 0.03
C LEU A 70 -9.29 -1.71 1.55
N GLN A 71 -9.48 -0.59 2.26
CA GLN A 71 -9.47 -0.55 3.73
C GLN A 71 -10.56 -1.44 4.33
N ALA A 72 -11.76 -1.44 3.76
CA ALA A 72 -12.85 -2.30 4.22
C ALA A 72 -12.56 -3.81 4.05
N LEU A 73 -11.53 -4.16 3.27
CA LEU A 73 -11.10 -5.52 3.00
C LEU A 73 -9.71 -5.83 3.60
N ASP A 74 -9.13 -4.89 4.36
CA ASP A 74 -7.75 -4.95 4.87
C ASP A 74 -6.70 -5.16 3.76
N LEU A 75 -6.80 -4.42 2.65
CA LEU A 75 -5.94 -4.54 1.46
C LEU A 75 -5.30 -3.22 1.02
N ASP A 76 -5.52 -2.11 1.73
CA ASP A 76 -5.03 -0.78 1.34
C ASP A 76 -3.49 -0.67 1.34
N HIS A 77 -2.83 -1.44 2.20
CA HIS A 77 -1.37 -1.56 2.20
C HIS A 77 -0.81 -2.06 0.86
N LEU A 78 -1.58 -2.80 0.05
CA LEU A 78 -1.13 -3.33 -1.25
C LEU A 78 -0.92 -2.27 -2.32
N ILE A 79 -1.59 -1.11 -2.21
CA ILE A 79 -1.46 0.01 -3.16
C ILE A 79 -0.43 1.05 -2.71
N TYR A 80 0.10 0.93 -1.50
CA TYR A 80 1.00 1.93 -0.93
C TYR A 80 2.46 1.62 -1.28
N ALA A 81 2.99 2.35 -2.26
CA ALA A 81 4.37 2.20 -2.74
C ALA A 81 5.45 2.55 -1.68
N GLY A 82 5.08 3.25 -0.61
CA GLY A 82 5.98 3.55 0.52
C GLY A 82 6.24 2.35 1.44
N LEU A 83 5.42 1.29 1.37
CA LEU A 83 5.66 0.05 2.10
C LEU A 83 6.52 -0.89 1.25
N PRO A 84 7.59 -1.47 1.82
CA PRO A 84 8.40 -2.41 1.07
C PRO A 84 7.57 -3.65 0.70
N ARG A 85 7.85 -4.23 -0.46
CA ARG A 85 7.30 -5.53 -0.86
C ARG A 85 7.93 -6.65 -0.03
N PRO A 86 7.22 -7.76 0.21
CA PRO A 86 7.81 -8.93 0.87
C PRO A 86 9.02 -9.47 0.09
N GLY A 87 9.99 -9.99 0.85
CA GLY A 87 11.11 -10.73 0.27
C GLY A 87 10.67 -12.08 -0.28
N ARG A 88 11.54 -12.73 -1.07
CA ARG A 88 11.29 -14.08 -1.60
C ARG A 88 11.10 -15.15 -0.51
N ASP A 89 11.72 -14.93 0.65
CA ASP A 89 11.67 -15.85 1.79
C ASP A 89 10.51 -15.54 2.75
N ASP A 90 9.67 -14.54 2.44
CA ASP A 90 8.49 -14.22 3.24
C ASP A 90 7.43 -15.33 3.06
N PRO A 91 6.91 -15.91 4.14
CA PRO A 91 5.91 -16.99 4.06
C PRO A 91 4.63 -16.55 3.33
N ASN A 92 4.33 -15.26 3.30
CA ASN A 92 3.12 -14.71 2.71
C ASN A 92 3.35 -14.20 1.26
N VAL A 93 4.56 -14.30 0.70
CA VAL A 93 4.88 -13.72 -0.62
C VAL A 93 3.94 -14.17 -1.74
N HIS A 94 3.53 -15.44 -1.74
CA HIS A 94 2.61 -15.97 -2.75
C HIS A 94 1.18 -15.45 -2.58
N HIS A 95 0.74 -15.28 -1.34
CA HIS A 95 -0.58 -14.73 -1.02
C HIS A 95 -0.64 -13.24 -1.36
N TRP A 96 0.39 -12.48 -0.95
CA TRP A 96 0.57 -11.09 -1.35
C TRP A 96 0.57 -10.93 -2.87
N LEU A 97 1.34 -11.73 -3.62
CA LEU A 97 1.36 -11.68 -5.08
C LEU A 97 -0.03 -11.90 -5.70
N ARG A 98 -0.80 -12.84 -5.16
CA ARG A 98 -2.15 -13.15 -5.64
C ARG A 98 -3.09 -11.97 -5.40
N LEU A 99 -3.11 -11.43 -4.18
CA LEU A 99 -3.98 -10.30 -3.81
C LEU A 99 -3.56 -9.01 -4.52
N SER A 100 -2.26 -8.75 -4.63
CA SER A 100 -1.74 -7.58 -5.33
C SER A 100 -2.12 -7.59 -6.82
N ARG A 101 -2.04 -8.74 -7.50
CA ARG A 101 -2.54 -8.88 -8.87
C ARG A 101 -4.05 -8.68 -8.96
N LEU A 102 -4.80 -9.27 -8.04
CA LEU A 102 -6.26 -9.15 -8.00
C LEU A 102 -6.68 -7.68 -7.88
N VAL A 103 -6.07 -6.96 -6.95
CA VAL A 103 -6.31 -5.52 -6.75
C VAL A 103 -5.87 -4.72 -7.97
N GLY A 104 -4.70 -5.02 -8.55
CA GLY A 104 -4.24 -4.38 -9.79
C GLY A 104 -5.24 -4.52 -10.95
N PHE A 105 -5.78 -5.72 -11.18
CA PHE A 105 -6.81 -5.94 -12.20
C PHE A 105 -8.10 -5.17 -11.91
N TRP A 106 -8.54 -5.16 -10.65
CA TRP A 106 -9.73 -4.41 -10.26
C TRP A 106 -9.56 -2.90 -10.46
N LEU A 107 -8.38 -2.33 -10.16
CA LEU A 107 -8.08 -0.92 -10.43
C LEU A 107 -8.17 -0.62 -11.93
N ILE A 108 -7.54 -1.46 -12.78
CA ILE A 108 -7.52 -1.29 -14.24
C ILE A 108 -8.94 -1.33 -14.84
N GLN A 109 -9.84 -2.18 -14.34
CA GLN A 109 -11.22 -2.26 -14.82
C GLN A 109 -12.02 -0.97 -14.62
N HIS A 110 -11.54 -0.06 -13.78
CA HIS A 110 -12.18 1.22 -13.50
C HIS A 110 -11.45 2.39 -14.16
N ILE A 111 -10.71 2.11 -15.22
CA ILE A 111 -10.03 3.09 -16.07
C ILE A 111 -10.54 2.88 -17.50
N GLU A 112 -10.86 3.97 -18.18
CA GLU A 112 -11.23 3.93 -19.59
C GLU A 112 -10.08 3.38 -20.44
N GLU A 113 -10.42 2.58 -21.45
CA GLU A 113 -9.43 1.87 -22.27
C GLU A 113 -8.38 2.80 -22.86
N GLN A 114 -8.79 3.98 -23.35
CA GLN A 114 -7.88 4.97 -23.92
C GLN A 114 -6.86 5.45 -22.89
N LEU A 115 -7.31 5.80 -21.68
CA LEU A 115 -6.45 6.21 -20.58
C LEU A 115 -5.54 5.07 -20.12
N PHE A 116 -6.04 3.84 -20.08
CA PHE A 116 -5.23 2.66 -19.78
C PHE A 116 -4.11 2.45 -20.81
N LEU A 117 -4.42 2.58 -22.11
CA LEU A 117 -3.41 2.47 -23.18
C LEU A 117 -2.34 3.55 -23.04
N GLU A 118 -2.73 4.80 -22.76
CA GLU A 118 -1.79 5.89 -22.51
C GLU A 118 -0.87 5.58 -21.33
N ILE A 119 -1.43 5.07 -20.24
CA ILE A 119 -0.68 4.62 -19.06
C ILE A 119 0.28 3.46 -19.41
N GLN A 120 -0.17 2.50 -20.20
CA GLN A 120 0.63 1.33 -20.59
C GLN A 120 1.81 1.72 -21.50
N GLU A 121 1.63 2.71 -22.38
CA GLU A 121 2.69 3.21 -23.26
C GLU A 121 3.85 3.86 -22.49
N SER A 122 3.60 4.53 -21.35
CA SER A 122 4.68 5.08 -20.50
C SER A 122 5.36 4.03 -19.63
N ALA A 123 4.64 2.98 -19.23
CA ALA A 123 5.10 2.02 -18.23
C ALA A 123 4.90 0.55 -18.65
N PRO A 124 5.37 0.12 -19.84
CA PRO A 124 4.99 -1.17 -20.43
C PRO A 124 5.46 -2.41 -19.64
N CYS A 125 6.44 -2.27 -18.74
CA CYS A 125 7.00 -3.38 -17.95
C CYS A 125 6.58 -3.37 -16.48
N ARG A 126 5.73 -2.42 -16.03
CA ARG A 126 5.52 -2.15 -14.60
C ARG A 126 4.12 -2.44 -14.08
N MET A 127 3.15 -2.87 -14.87
CA MET A 127 1.76 -2.98 -14.38
C MET A 127 1.33 -4.42 -14.09
N VAL A 128 1.93 -5.06 -13.08
CA VAL A 128 1.47 -6.38 -12.61
C VAL A 128 0.92 -6.31 -11.19
N LEU A 129 1.44 -5.39 -10.37
CA LEU A 129 1.12 -5.30 -8.95
C LEU A 129 0.31 -4.05 -8.62
N ALA A 130 -0.49 -4.14 -7.56
CA ALA A 130 -1.44 -3.11 -7.15
C ALA A 130 -0.78 -1.75 -6.91
N ASP A 131 0.35 -1.71 -6.20
CA ASP A 131 1.13 -0.50 -5.92
C ASP A 131 1.66 0.15 -7.18
N GLU A 132 2.10 -0.64 -8.15
CA GLU A 132 2.60 -0.13 -9.44
C GLU A 132 1.48 0.50 -10.27
N VAL A 133 0.35 -0.20 -10.34
CA VAL A 133 -0.85 0.28 -11.05
C VAL A 133 -1.32 1.58 -10.42
N PHE A 134 -1.48 1.59 -9.09
CA PHE A 134 -1.96 2.75 -8.36
C PHE A 134 -1.02 3.93 -8.53
N GLN A 135 0.29 3.73 -8.34
CA GLN A 135 1.30 4.79 -8.49
C GLN A 135 1.34 5.39 -9.89
N GLU A 136 1.23 4.58 -10.94
CA GLU A 136 1.23 5.09 -12.32
C GLU A 136 -0.03 5.91 -12.60
N ILE A 137 -1.19 5.50 -12.08
CA ILE A 137 -2.41 6.32 -12.11
C ILE A 137 -2.15 7.64 -11.37
N GLU A 138 -1.69 7.60 -10.11
CA GLU A 138 -1.43 8.83 -9.34
C GLU A 138 -0.46 9.77 -10.08
N ALA A 139 0.56 9.23 -10.74
CA ALA A 139 1.53 10.01 -11.52
C ALA A 139 0.92 10.72 -12.74
N ARG A 140 -0.13 10.14 -13.37
CA ARG A 140 -0.83 10.75 -14.51
C ARG A 140 -1.80 11.85 -14.14
N PHE A 141 -2.45 11.70 -13.00
CA PHE A 141 -3.34 12.72 -12.47
C PHE A 141 -2.61 13.80 -11.69
N GLY A 142 -1.29 13.66 -11.53
CA GLY A 142 -0.35 14.74 -11.26
C GLY A 142 -0.76 15.65 -10.13
N THR A 143 -1.42 15.13 -9.09
CA THR A 143 -2.08 15.99 -8.10
C THR A 143 -1.02 16.61 -7.22
N THR A 144 -0.55 17.77 -7.66
CA THR A 144 0.33 18.62 -6.88
C THR A 144 -0.49 19.23 -5.75
N SER A 145 0.16 19.54 -4.62
CA SER A 145 -0.47 20.27 -3.52
C SER A 145 -1.16 21.55 -4.02
N GLU A 146 -0.58 22.19 -5.04
CA GLU A 146 -1.07 23.42 -5.66
C GLU A 146 -2.43 23.25 -6.35
N GLU A 147 -2.65 22.14 -7.07
CA GLU A 147 -3.94 21.85 -7.71
C GLU A 147 -5.04 21.50 -6.70
N ILE A 148 -4.67 20.88 -5.58
CA ILE A 148 -5.59 20.62 -4.46
C ILE A 148 -6.00 21.93 -3.80
N ASP A 149 -5.05 22.83 -3.57
CA ASP A 149 -5.30 24.15 -2.99
C ASP A 149 -6.17 25.03 -3.92
N GLU A 150 -5.97 24.92 -5.24
CA GLU A 150 -6.80 25.59 -6.25
C GLU A 150 -8.23 25.03 -6.30
N LEU A 151 -8.39 23.71 -6.19
CA LEU A 151 -9.72 23.08 -6.11
C LEU A 151 -10.47 23.44 -4.82
N ILE A 152 -9.78 23.50 -3.68
CA ILE A 152 -10.36 23.97 -2.41
C ILE A 152 -10.82 25.42 -2.56
N SER A 153 -9.96 26.29 -3.12
CA SER A 153 -10.31 27.70 -3.34
C SER A 153 -11.52 27.89 -4.27
N ARG A 154 -11.68 27.03 -5.29
CA ARG A 154 -12.84 27.06 -6.19
C ARG A 154 -14.13 26.63 -5.50
N LEU A 155 -14.09 25.56 -4.72
CA LEU A 155 -15.26 25.07 -3.98
C LEU A 155 -15.73 26.08 -2.93
N GLU A 156 -14.81 26.73 -2.22
CA GLU A 156 -15.13 27.80 -1.28
C GLU A 156 -15.77 29.02 -1.97
N SER A 157 -15.38 29.33 -3.21
CA SER A 157 -15.97 30.45 -3.97
C SER A 157 -17.37 30.17 -4.53
N GLU A 158 -17.74 28.90 -4.73
CA GLU A 158 -19.06 28.50 -5.23
C GLU A 158 -20.12 28.39 -4.12
N GLU A 159 -19.72 28.21 -2.85
CA GLU A 159 -20.66 28.21 -1.71
C GLU A 159 -21.10 29.63 -1.29
N ASP A 160 -20.34 30.66 -1.66
CA ASP A 160 -20.61 32.07 -1.34
C ASP A 160 -21.43 32.83 -2.42
N SER A 161 -21.86 32.15 -3.50
CA SER A 161 -22.63 32.72 -4.63
C SER A 161 -24.09 32.26 -4.66
#